data_AF-A0A8H4RLX3-F1
#
_entry.id   AF-A0A8H4RLX3-F1
#
_cell.length_a   1.000
_cell.length_b   1.000
_cell.length_c   1.000
_cell.angle_alpha   90.00
_cell.angle_beta   90.00
_cell.angle_gamma   90.00
#
_symmetry.space_group_name_H-M   'P 1'
#
loop_
_entity.id
_entity.type
_entity.pdbx_description
1 polymer ?
#
loop_
_entity_poly.entity_id
_entity_poly.type
_entity_poly.pdbx_seq_one_letter_code
_entity_poly.pdbx_strand_id
1 'polypeptide(L)'
;MIASISLLFSALVLASASPIEVRTVAALNTAAFEEAQQRDDTATRAFSSTEIKTSTGECLFVNELSGDFRANLNPIQVAACDGSAGQLWDIITKGKHDDQAGTMLVVNTLTQACMNFDPRRAAGNTVIMFSCGGRGDGGGAVTNSQLFNFTGGAGPLSLEPENAVGTCLAVTAGNVLDQAPCKAGDATQSFSFGGGSPAPASAVPTQASAAPASSAAQVSSAVSVPTSAQAVASSSASSPAVAATSIASSAAASSPSTEAPATTSAAQAAATSTPSSTGPISVSRAGGVLNPSAAAEANPIDNTAVRAFTSASIKSSTGDCLFINPDAGDFRENLIPIAVQPCTGAAGEKFDFIMKGVHNNVANSTLVVSSLTNGCLNFDSRRAVGDTVIMFSCGGRADGGGAVTNSQLFAFGGGNSIVLAPENANGATCLFDNAGKLDSQACNGGATQVFSIVP
;
A
#
# COMPACT_ATOMS: atom_id res chain seq x y z
N MET A 1 -0.52 -37.33 55.93
CA MET A 1 0.35 -36.16 55.67
C MET A 1 1.21 -36.45 54.45
N ILE A 2 0.77 -36.10 53.24
CA ILE A 2 1.68 -35.83 52.11
C ILE A 2 1.01 -34.69 51.33
N ALA A 3 1.69 -33.55 51.30
CA ALA A 3 1.19 -32.28 50.79
C ALA A 3 1.45 -32.14 49.29
N SER A 4 0.47 -31.53 48.62
CA SER A 4 0.46 -31.09 47.23
C SER A 4 1.58 -30.09 46.91
N ILE A 5 2.26 -30.28 45.76
CA ILE A 5 2.97 -29.20 45.06
C ILE A 5 2.74 -29.41 43.55
N SER A 6 1.82 -28.63 42.99
CA SER A 6 1.70 -28.43 41.54
C SER A 6 2.28 -27.05 41.22
N LEU A 7 3.44 -27.02 40.57
CA LEU A 7 4.08 -25.80 40.07
C LEU A 7 3.43 -25.39 38.74
N LEU A 8 2.77 -24.23 38.74
CA LEU A 8 2.32 -23.51 37.55
C LEU A 8 3.51 -22.77 36.93
N PHE A 9 3.88 -23.14 35.70
CA PHE A 9 4.74 -22.32 34.84
C PHE A 9 3.85 -21.45 33.96
N SER A 10 3.69 -20.18 34.35
CA SER A 10 3.14 -19.13 33.47
C SER A 10 4.31 -18.40 32.84
N ALA A 11 4.62 -18.73 31.58
CA ALA A 11 5.57 -17.97 30.78
C ALA A 11 4.89 -16.69 30.25
N LEU A 12 5.33 -15.54 30.75
CA LEU A 12 4.93 -14.23 30.24
C LEU A 12 5.73 -13.95 28.96
N VAL A 13 5.10 -14.08 27.79
CA VAL A 13 5.68 -13.62 26.53
C VAL A 13 5.43 -12.11 26.45
N LEU A 14 6.42 -11.32 26.81
CA LEU A 14 6.47 -9.90 26.47
C LEU A 14 6.74 -9.80 24.96
N ALA A 15 5.68 -9.73 24.17
CA ALA A 15 5.79 -9.26 22.79
C ALA A 15 6.19 -7.78 22.84
N SER A 16 7.47 -7.49 22.59
CA SER A 16 7.92 -6.15 22.29
C SER A 16 7.31 -5.74 20.95
N ALA A 17 6.17 -5.06 20.99
CA ALA A 17 5.66 -4.34 19.83
C ALA A 17 6.68 -3.24 19.52
N SER A 18 7.46 -3.42 18.45
CA SER A 18 8.20 -2.30 17.86
C SER A 18 7.20 -1.17 17.59
N PRO A 19 7.57 0.10 17.85
CA PRO A 19 6.72 1.21 17.46
C PRO A 19 6.41 1.08 15.97
N ILE A 20 5.13 1.06 15.61
CA ILE A 20 4.71 1.12 14.22
C ILE A 20 5.21 2.47 13.71
N GLU A 21 6.25 2.47 12.87
CA GLU A 21 6.62 3.67 12.13
C GLU A 21 5.41 4.03 11.27
N VAL A 22 4.80 5.17 11.59
CA VAL A 22 3.68 5.72 10.81
C VAL A 22 4.25 6.05 9.44
N ARG A 23 3.79 5.30 8.42
CA ARG A 23 4.13 5.59 7.03
C ARG A 23 3.71 7.03 6.76
N THR A 24 4.62 7.87 6.33
CA THR A 24 4.29 9.25 5.95
C THR A 24 4.97 9.59 4.65
N VAL A 25 4.23 10.24 3.76
CA VAL A 25 4.78 10.79 2.52
C VAL A 25 4.86 12.31 2.63
N ALA A 26 5.89 12.91 2.02
CA ALA A 26 6.02 14.36 2.00
C ALA A 26 4.94 15.03 1.11
N ALA A 27 4.46 14.30 0.10
CA ALA A 27 3.38 14.71 -0.79
C ALA A 27 2.77 13.48 -1.48
N LEU A 28 1.51 13.62 -1.91
CA LEU A 28 0.87 12.65 -2.79
C LEU A 28 1.39 12.77 -4.23
N ASN A 29 1.34 11.67 -4.98
CA ASN A 29 1.38 11.74 -6.44
C ASN A 29 -0.04 12.03 -6.92
N THR A 30 -0.27 13.24 -7.43
CA THR A 30 -1.61 13.71 -7.79
C THR A 30 -2.31 12.78 -8.77
N ALA A 31 -1.66 12.37 -9.86
CA ALA A 31 -2.29 11.52 -10.87
C ALA A 31 -2.67 10.14 -10.31
N ALA A 32 -1.77 9.53 -9.54
CA ALA A 32 -2.05 8.22 -8.96
C ALA A 32 -3.08 8.28 -7.82
N PHE A 33 -3.14 9.40 -7.08
CA PHE A 33 -4.18 9.64 -6.09
C PHE A 33 -5.55 9.81 -6.75
N GLU A 34 -5.65 10.63 -7.80
CA GLU A 34 -6.89 10.84 -8.57
C GLU A 34 -7.38 9.56 -9.26
N GLU A 35 -6.46 8.74 -9.78
CA GLU A 35 -6.78 7.42 -10.32
C GLU A 35 -7.32 6.49 -9.22
N ALA A 36 -6.63 6.44 -8.07
CA ALA A 36 -6.90 5.48 -7.02
C ALA A 36 -8.12 5.81 -6.15
N GLN A 37 -8.42 7.09 -5.96
CA GLN A 37 -9.43 7.57 -5.03
C GLN A 37 -10.58 8.28 -5.73
N GLN A 38 -11.28 7.52 -6.55
CA GLN A 38 -12.41 8.03 -7.31
C GLN A 38 -13.68 8.08 -6.45
N ARG A 39 -14.33 9.23 -6.46
CA ARG A 39 -15.67 9.38 -5.88
C ARG A 39 -16.67 8.54 -6.69
N ASP A 40 -17.49 7.78 -5.98
CA ASP A 40 -18.66 7.13 -6.57
C ASP A 40 -19.85 8.09 -6.62
N ASP A 41 -20.12 8.62 -7.82
CA ASP A 41 -21.24 9.52 -8.08
C ASP A 41 -22.59 8.79 -8.21
N THR A 42 -22.59 7.45 -8.30
CA THR A 42 -23.79 6.62 -8.33
C THR A 42 -24.24 6.19 -6.93
N ALA A 43 -23.47 6.52 -5.90
CA ALA A 43 -23.67 6.05 -4.55
C ALA A 43 -24.93 6.63 -3.88
N THR A 44 -25.69 5.75 -3.21
CA THR A 44 -26.74 6.14 -2.26
C THR A 44 -26.11 6.28 -0.87
N ARG A 45 -26.18 7.50 -0.32
CA ARG A 45 -25.57 7.86 0.97
C ARG A 45 -26.66 7.91 2.04
N ALA A 46 -26.49 7.16 3.12
CA ALA A 46 -27.33 7.28 4.31
C ALA A 46 -26.98 8.55 5.09
N PHE A 47 -25.68 8.83 5.21
CA PHE A 47 -25.12 10.05 5.79
C PHE A 47 -24.05 10.59 4.87
N SER A 48 -24.00 11.91 4.74
CA SER A 48 -22.98 12.61 3.94
C SER A 48 -22.25 13.63 4.81
N SER A 49 -20.92 13.68 4.68
CA SER A 49 -20.06 14.60 5.43
C SER A 49 -20.36 14.60 6.93
N THR A 50 -20.56 13.41 7.50
CA THR A 50 -20.81 13.21 8.93
C THR A 50 -19.51 12.95 9.67
N GLU A 51 -19.42 13.37 10.92
CA GLU A 51 -18.39 12.88 11.83
C GLU A 51 -18.76 11.46 12.29
N ILE A 52 -17.74 10.63 12.52
CA ILE A 52 -17.89 9.36 13.25
C ILE A 52 -17.30 9.56 14.64
N LYS A 53 -18.16 9.54 15.66
CA LYS A 53 -17.80 9.80 17.05
C LYS A 53 -17.64 8.51 17.83
N THR A 54 -16.59 8.43 18.64
CA THR A 54 -16.41 7.40 19.66
C THR A 54 -17.39 7.60 20.82
N SER A 55 -17.51 6.62 21.71
CA SER A 55 -18.29 6.77 22.94
C SER A 55 -17.79 7.90 23.87
N THR A 56 -16.53 8.32 23.73
CA THR A 56 -15.92 9.41 24.50
C THR A 56 -16.19 10.78 23.88
N GLY A 57 -16.81 10.83 22.69
CA GLY A 57 -17.12 12.07 21.97
C GLY A 57 -15.99 12.60 21.09
N GLU A 58 -14.90 11.85 20.95
CA GLU A 58 -13.81 12.12 20.00
C GLU A 58 -14.19 11.64 18.59
N CYS A 59 -13.54 12.17 17.57
CA CYS A 59 -13.83 11.88 16.17
C CYS A 59 -12.77 10.97 15.54
N LEU A 60 -13.22 10.08 14.66
CA LEU A 60 -12.33 9.39 13.75
C LEU A 60 -11.78 10.39 12.72
N PHE A 61 -10.48 10.33 12.49
CA PHE A 61 -9.73 11.23 11.64
C PHE A 61 -8.74 10.48 10.73
N VAL A 62 -8.54 10.99 9.52
CA VAL A 62 -7.51 10.54 8.58
C VAL A 62 -6.59 11.72 8.24
N ASN A 63 -5.28 11.50 8.40
CA ASN A 63 -4.26 12.36 7.80
C ASN A 63 -3.95 11.83 6.40
N GLU A 64 -4.26 12.60 5.36
CA GLU A 64 -4.04 12.24 3.95
C GLU A 64 -2.61 11.78 3.65
N LEU A 65 -1.60 12.35 4.30
CA LEU A 65 -0.19 12.03 4.08
C LEU A 65 0.35 10.88 4.93
N SER A 66 -0.48 10.26 5.77
CA SER A 66 -0.09 9.18 6.70
C SER A 66 -0.09 7.76 6.08
N GLY A 67 -0.04 7.67 4.76
CA GLY A 67 -0.18 6.43 4.00
C GLY A 67 0.88 6.34 2.92
N ASP A 68 0.56 5.63 1.84
CA ASP A 68 1.33 5.69 0.60
C ASP A 68 0.99 6.95 -0.22
N PHE A 69 1.73 7.18 -1.30
CA PHE A 69 1.60 8.35 -2.16
C PHE A 69 0.24 8.49 -2.89
N ARG A 70 -0.69 7.52 -2.74
CA ARG A 70 -2.09 7.55 -3.24
C ARG A 70 -3.10 7.72 -2.12
N ALA A 71 -2.65 8.06 -0.90
CA ALA A 71 -3.48 8.02 0.30
C ALA A 71 -4.14 6.64 0.52
N ASN A 72 -3.43 5.56 0.17
CA ASN A 72 -3.76 4.23 0.65
C ASN A 72 -2.98 3.93 1.92
N LEU A 73 -3.46 2.97 2.70
CA LEU A 73 -2.83 2.53 3.94
C LEU A 73 -2.76 3.62 5.03
N ASN A 74 -3.55 4.70 4.93
CA ASN A 74 -3.60 5.68 6.02
C ASN A 74 -4.21 5.01 7.26
N PRO A 75 -3.57 5.06 8.44
CA PRO A 75 -4.22 4.67 9.67
C PRO A 75 -5.37 5.62 9.99
N ILE A 76 -6.41 5.07 10.62
CA ILE A 76 -7.54 5.85 11.11
C ILE A 76 -7.29 6.15 12.57
N GLN A 77 -7.23 7.44 12.93
CA GLN A 77 -6.86 7.90 14.25
C GLN A 77 -8.07 8.48 14.98
N VAL A 78 -7.94 8.67 16.30
CA VAL A 78 -8.93 9.31 17.15
C VAL A 78 -8.36 10.62 17.66
N ALA A 79 -9.12 11.70 17.50
CA ALA A 79 -8.75 13.04 17.94
C ALA A 79 -9.98 13.84 18.38
N ALA A 80 -9.76 14.99 19.01
CA ALA A 80 -10.84 15.94 19.29
C ALA A 80 -11.55 16.34 18.00
N CYS A 81 -12.88 16.42 18.04
CA CYS A 81 -13.66 16.83 16.88
C CYS A 81 -13.39 18.29 16.52
N ASP A 82 -12.98 18.55 15.29
CA ASP A 82 -12.64 19.87 14.75
C ASP A 82 -13.39 20.22 13.45
N GLY A 83 -14.17 19.27 12.90
CA GLY A 83 -14.91 19.44 11.66
C GLY A 83 -14.03 19.54 10.40
N SER A 84 -12.73 19.19 10.51
CA SER A 84 -11.83 19.14 9.36
C SER A 84 -12.29 18.08 8.35
N ALA A 85 -11.94 18.25 7.07
CA ALA A 85 -12.29 17.28 6.03
C ALA A 85 -11.82 15.86 6.34
N GLY A 86 -10.68 15.71 7.05
CA GLY A 86 -10.17 14.41 7.49
C GLY A 86 -11.06 13.71 8.53
N GLN A 87 -11.98 14.42 9.18
CA GLN A 87 -12.96 13.89 10.14
C GLN A 87 -14.36 13.69 9.56
N LEU A 88 -14.56 14.04 8.28
CA LEU A 88 -15.85 13.94 7.62
C LEU A 88 -15.91 12.69 6.76
N TRP A 89 -17.02 11.98 6.87
CA TRP A 89 -17.24 10.66 6.31
C TRP A 89 -18.56 10.61 5.56
N ASP A 90 -18.60 9.81 4.50
CA ASP A 90 -19.82 9.41 3.83
C ASP A 90 -20.12 7.94 4.16
N ILE A 91 -21.38 7.67 4.51
CA ILE A 91 -21.88 6.33 4.78
C ILE A 91 -22.70 5.91 3.56
N ILE A 92 -22.12 5.09 2.70
CA ILE A 92 -22.73 4.63 1.45
C ILE A 92 -23.36 3.26 1.71
N THR A 93 -24.60 3.07 1.25
CA THR A 93 -25.36 1.81 1.42
C THR A 93 -25.70 1.12 0.09
N LYS A 94 -25.28 1.75 -1.02
CA LYS A 94 -25.40 1.24 -2.37
C LYS A 94 -24.47 2.04 -3.28
N GLY A 95 -23.79 1.41 -4.22
CA GLY A 95 -22.93 2.07 -5.21
C GLY A 95 -22.16 1.08 -6.06
N LYS A 96 -21.18 1.56 -6.83
CA LYS A 96 -20.24 0.76 -7.62
C LYS A 96 -19.49 -0.27 -6.77
N HIS A 97 -19.20 0.07 -5.51
CA HIS A 97 -18.42 -0.74 -4.59
C HIS A 97 -19.24 -1.30 -3.41
N ASP A 98 -20.56 -1.12 -3.42
CA ASP A 98 -21.50 -1.72 -2.45
C ASP A 98 -22.79 -2.14 -3.16
N ASP A 99 -22.92 -3.44 -3.44
CA ASP A 99 -24.13 -4.04 -4.02
C ASP A 99 -24.84 -4.98 -3.05
N GLN A 100 -24.42 -5.00 -1.78
CA GLN A 100 -24.95 -5.88 -0.75
C GLN A 100 -26.02 -5.15 0.07
N ALA A 101 -27.09 -5.87 0.42
CA ALA A 101 -28.16 -5.29 1.23
C ALA A 101 -27.82 -5.42 2.72
N GLY A 102 -28.06 -4.37 3.49
CA GLY A 102 -27.78 -4.37 4.94
C GLY A 102 -26.32 -4.13 5.29
N THR A 103 -25.52 -3.68 4.32
CA THR A 103 -24.12 -3.28 4.49
C THR A 103 -23.95 -1.78 4.29
N MET A 104 -22.77 -1.29 4.62
CA MET A 104 -22.29 0.02 4.23
C MET A 104 -20.80 0.00 3.88
N LEU A 105 -20.41 0.92 3.01
CA LEU A 105 -19.05 1.46 2.93
C LEU A 105 -18.93 2.71 3.79
N VAL A 106 -17.80 2.82 4.47
CA VAL A 106 -17.42 4.02 5.22
C VAL A 106 -16.31 4.73 4.46
N VAL A 107 -16.62 5.88 3.87
CA VAL A 107 -15.72 6.60 2.96
C VAL A 107 -15.27 7.91 3.60
N ASN A 108 -13.97 8.20 3.59
CA ASN A 108 -13.48 9.49 4.08
C ASN A 108 -13.64 10.56 2.99
N THR A 109 -14.16 11.74 3.34
CA THR A 109 -14.44 12.78 2.35
C THR A 109 -13.20 13.56 1.90
N LEU A 110 -12.13 13.60 2.70
CA LEU A 110 -10.85 14.20 2.30
C LEU A 110 -10.19 13.36 1.20
N THR A 111 -10.08 12.05 1.43
CA THR A 111 -9.31 11.19 0.52
C THR A 111 -10.15 10.42 -0.49
N GLN A 112 -11.47 10.30 -0.33
CA GLN A 112 -12.36 9.40 -1.08
C GLN A 112 -12.04 7.90 -0.95
N ALA A 113 -11.11 7.53 -0.06
CA ALA A 113 -10.79 6.16 0.25
C ALA A 113 -11.87 5.51 1.13
N CYS A 114 -11.97 4.18 1.05
CA CYS A 114 -12.84 3.36 1.87
C CYS A 114 -12.09 2.82 3.10
N MET A 115 -12.77 2.79 4.25
CA MET A 115 -12.31 2.03 5.40
C MET A 115 -12.18 0.55 5.02
N ASN A 116 -11.02 -0.03 5.28
CA ASN A 116 -10.69 -1.41 4.91
C ASN A 116 -10.08 -2.15 6.10
N PHE A 117 -10.53 -3.37 6.31
CA PHE A 117 -9.98 -4.31 7.28
C PHE A 117 -9.17 -5.42 6.60
N ASP A 118 -7.87 -5.51 6.92
CA ASP A 118 -6.96 -6.57 6.45
C ASP A 118 -6.42 -7.37 7.65
N PRO A 119 -6.98 -8.56 7.96
CA PRO A 119 -6.57 -9.37 9.11
C PRO A 119 -5.15 -9.91 8.99
N ARG A 120 -4.53 -9.82 7.80
CA ARG A 120 -3.16 -10.25 7.58
C ARG A 120 -2.15 -9.20 8.06
N ARG A 121 -2.59 -7.97 8.37
CA ARG A 121 -1.70 -6.90 8.86
C ARG A 121 -1.42 -7.11 10.36
N ALA A 122 -0.32 -6.52 10.82
CA ALA A 122 -0.01 -6.52 12.25
C ALA A 122 -1.08 -5.73 13.03
N ALA A 123 -1.28 -6.08 14.30
CA ALA A 123 -2.07 -5.28 15.23
C ALA A 123 -1.55 -3.83 15.28
N GLY A 124 -2.46 -2.88 15.41
CA GLY A 124 -2.27 -1.45 15.25
C GLY A 124 -2.28 -0.96 13.79
N ASN A 125 -2.48 -1.87 12.83
CA ASN A 125 -2.49 -1.55 11.40
C ASN A 125 -3.48 -2.42 10.60
N THR A 126 -4.46 -3.06 11.25
CA THR A 126 -5.42 -3.91 10.52
C THR A 126 -6.56 -3.13 9.89
N VAL A 127 -6.85 -1.94 10.43
CA VAL A 127 -7.85 -1.01 9.91
C VAL A 127 -7.15 0.20 9.30
N ILE A 128 -7.41 0.43 8.02
CA ILE A 128 -6.75 1.46 7.22
C ILE A 128 -7.71 2.05 6.19
N MET A 129 -7.37 3.22 5.66
CA MET A 129 -7.96 3.72 4.43
C MET A 129 -7.36 3.01 3.23
N PHE A 130 -8.19 2.58 2.29
CA PHE A 130 -7.75 1.98 1.04
C PHE A 130 -8.74 2.32 -0.07
N SER A 131 -8.25 2.36 -1.31
CA SER A 131 -9.06 2.57 -2.51
C SER A 131 -10.30 1.68 -2.49
N CYS A 132 -11.45 2.29 -2.74
CA CYS A 132 -12.70 1.59 -2.78
C CYS A 132 -12.67 0.47 -3.84
N GLY A 133 -13.18 -0.70 -3.47
CA GLY A 133 -13.12 -1.93 -4.23
C GLY A 133 -11.88 -2.81 -3.98
N GLY A 134 -11.06 -2.48 -2.98
CA GLY A 134 -9.99 -3.35 -2.48
C GLY A 134 -8.76 -3.50 -3.37
N ARG A 135 -8.67 -2.73 -4.47
CA ARG A 135 -7.46 -2.63 -5.31
C ARG A 135 -6.88 -1.23 -5.16
N GLY A 136 -5.57 -1.13 -4.94
CA GLY A 136 -4.93 0.15 -4.61
C GLY A 136 -4.91 1.20 -5.74
N ASP A 137 -5.40 0.84 -6.93
CA ASP A 137 -5.59 1.72 -8.08
C ASP A 137 -7.07 2.14 -8.27
N GLY A 138 -7.97 1.77 -7.35
CA GLY A 138 -9.40 2.10 -7.46
C GLY A 138 -10.16 1.28 -8.52
N GLY A 139 -9.48 0.40 -9.27
CA GLY A 139 -10.06 -0.43 -10.32
C GLY A 139 -10.80 -1.68 -9.81
N GLY A 140 -11.01 -1.77 -8.50
CA GLY A 140 -11.61 -2.93 -7.84
C GLY A 140 -13.12 -3.08 -8.05
N ALA A 141 -13.65 -4.19 -7.54
CA ALA A 141 -15.08 -4.47 -7.43
C ALA A 141 -15.46 -4.57 -5.95
N VAL A 142 -16.72 -4.86 -5.63
CA VAL A 142 -17.17 -5.07 -4.25
C VAL A 142 -16.27 -6.09 -3.53
N THR A 143 -15.87 -5.77 -2.30
CA THR A 143 -14.99 -6.60 -1.46
C THR A 143 -15.49 -6.64 -0.02
N ASN A 144 -15.54 -7.83 0.56
CA ASN A 144 -15.98 -8.03 1.95
C ASN A 144 -15.03 -7.42 3.00
N SER A 145 -13.82 -7.00 2.61
CA SER A 145 -12.88 -6.30 3.48
C SER A 145 -13.24 -4.84 3.75
N GLN A 146 -14.18 -4.27 2.99
CA GLN A 146 -14.60 -2.87 3.10
C GLN A 146 -16.08 -2.72 3.49
N LEU A 147 -16.82 -3.83 3.53
CA LEU A 147 -18.23 -3.86 3.90
C LEU A 147 -18.40 -4.09 5.39
N PHE A 148 -19.28 -3.30 5.99
CA PHE A 148 -19.65 -3.38 7.40
C PHE A 148 -21.17 -3.52 7.51
N ASN A 149 -21.64 -4.31 8.47
CA ASN A 149 -23.07 -4.44 8.73
C ASN A 149 -23.71 -3.09 9.09
N PHE A 150 -24.85 -2.78 8.48
CA PHE A 150 -25.55 -1.51 8.68
C PHE A 150 -27.08 -1.65 8.65
N THR A 151 -27.72 -1.18 9.71
CA THR A 151 -29.18 -1.27 9.91
C THR A 151 -29.91 0.07 9.73
N GLY A 152 -29.21 1.13 9.30
CA GLY A 152 -29.81 2.43 9.00
C GLY A 152 -29.72 3.49 10.11
N GLY A 153 -29.30 3.12 11.33
CA GLY A 153 -29.23 4.05 12.47
C GLY A 153 -27.95 4.89 12.53
N ALA A 154 -28.03 6.07 13.15
CA ALA A 154 -26.86 6.92 13.46
C ALA A 154 -26.02 6.43 14.65
N GLY A 155 -26.29 5.22 15.15
CA GLY A 155 -25.62 4.63 16.31
C GLY A 155 -26.32 4.84 17.66
N PRO A 156 -25.73 4.34 18.75
CA PRO A 156 -24.43 3.66 18.79
C PRO A 156 -24.43 2.34 17.98
N LEU A 157 -23.37 2.09 17.22
CA LEU A 157 -23.17 0.88 16.46
C LEU A 157 -21.73 0.36 16.63
N SER A 158 -21.56 -0.95 16.45
CA SER A 158 -20.24 -1.58 16.30
C SER A 158 -19.98 -1.85 14.83
N LEU A 159 -18.75 -1.60 14.40
CA LEU A 159 -18.32 -1.82 13.03
C LEU A 159 -17.69 -3.21 12.95
N GLU A 160 -18.43 -4.17 12.41
CA GLU A 160 -17.96 -5.54 12.17
C GLU A 160 -17.75 -5.73 10.65
N PRO A 161 -16.51 -5.98 10.19
CA PRO A 161 -16.22 -6.21 8.79
C PRO A 161 -16.69 -7.60 8.34
N GLU A 162 -17.24 -7.71 7.13
CA GLU A 162 -17.80 -8.98 6.64
C GLU A 162 -16.77 -10.11 6.46
N ASN A 163 -15.52 -9.77 6.20
CA ASN A 163 -14.45 -10.75 6.04
C ASN A 163 -13.90 -11.31 7.37
N ALA A 164 -14.41 -10.89 8.53
CA ALA A 164 -14.01 -11.40 9.83
C ALA A 164 -15.14 -11.35 10.87
N VAL A 165 -16.07 -12.31 10.76
CA VAL A 165 -17.16 -12.51 11.72
C VAL A 165 -16.63 -12.66 13.15
N GLY A 166 -17.21 -11.93 14.09
CA GLY A 166 -16.83 -11.89 15.50
C GLY A 166 -15.68 -10.93 15.81
N THR A 167 -15.16 -10.20 14.83
CA THR A 167 -14.18 -9.13 15.01
C THR A 167 -14.86 -7.78 14.86
N CYS A 168 -14.66 -6.88 15.80
CA CYS A 168 -15.20 -5.52 15.76
C CYS A 168 -14.05 -4.52 15.71
N LEU A 169 -14.28 -3.38 15.06
CA LEU A 169 -13.33 -2.28 15.13
C LEU A 169 -13.36 -1.68 16.54
N ALA A 170 -12.19 -1.36 17.08
CA ALA A 170 -12.01 -0.87 18.43
C ALA A 170 -10.96 0.24 18.47
N VAL A 171 -11.20 1.26 19.29
CA VAL A 171 -10.19 2.28 19.60
C VAL A 171 -9.14 1.68 20.55
N THR A 172 -7.88 1.68 20.11
CA THR A 172 -6.76 1.21 20.91
C THR A 172 -6.28 2.27 21.90
N ALA A 173 -5.47 1.86 22.88
CA ALA A 173 -4.81 2.79 23.80
C ALA A 173 -3.86 3.79 23.12
N GLY A 174 -3.48 3.54 21.86
CA GLY A 174 -2.66 4.45 21.05
C GLY A 174 -3.48 5.46 20.24
N ASN A 175 -4.78 5.60 20.49
CA ASN A 175 -5.71 6.46 19.72
C ASN A 175 -5.73 6.16 18.21
N VAL A 176 -5.57 4.88 17.87
CA VAL A 176 -5.72 4.36 16.51
C VAL A 176 -6.89 3.37 16.52
N LEU A 177 -7.70 3.41 15.48
CA LEU A 177 -8.73 2.41 15.23
C LEU A 177 -8.07 1.12 14.74
N ASP A 178 -8.35 0.01 15.40
CA ASP A 178 -7.86 -1.30 15.03
C ASP A 178 -8.92 -2.37 15.33
N GLN A 179 -8.54 -3.62 15.54
CA GLN A 179 -9.47 -4.72 15.77
C GLN A 179 -9.47 -5.20 17.23
N ALA A 180 -10.61 -5.73 17.66
CA ALA A 180 -10.75 -6.54 18.86
C ALA A 180 -11.87 -7.58 18.67
N PRO A 181 -11.93 -8.66 19.47
CA PRO A 181 -13.11 -9.51 19.50
C PRO A 181 -14.37 -8.70 19.83
N CYS A 182 -15.46 -8.92 19.11
CA CYS A 182 -16.72 -8.22 19.33
C CYS A 182 -17.23 -8.44 20.76
N LYS A 183 -17.57 -7.35 21.43
CA LYS A 183 -18.08 -7.36 22.80
C LYS A 183 -19.19 -6.33 22.96
N ALA A 184 -20.42 -6.84 23.13
CA ALA A 184 -21.59 -5.99 23.31
C ALA A 184 -21.40 -5.01 24.49
N GLY A 185 -21.68 -3.73 24.25
CA GLY A 185 -21.55 -2.67 25.24
C GLY A 185 -20.12 -2.22 25.53
N ASP A 186 -19.11 -2.70 24.78
CA ASP A 186 -17.76 -2.16 24.90
C ASP A 186 -17.69 -0.75 24.30
N ALA A 187 -17.34 0.22 25.15
CA ALA A 187 -17.24 1.62 24.79
C ALA A 187 -16.22 1.85 23.66
N THR A 188 -15.13 1.08 23.63
CA THR A 188 -14.09 1.19 22.58
C THR A 188 -14.57 0.73 21.21
N GLN A 189 -15.67 -0.04 21.15
CA GLN A 189 -16.28 -0.59 19.94
C GLN A 189 -17.60 0.09 19.58
N SER A 190 -17.89 1.25 20.19
CA SER A 190 -19.15 1.97 20.05
C SER A 190 -18.93 3.28 19.32
N PHE A 191 -19.51 3.38 18.13
CA PHE A 191 -19.41 4.55 17.26
C PHE A 191 -20.80 5.15 16.99
N SER A 192 -20.86 6.44 16.70
CA SER A 192 -22.08 7.11 16.27
C SER A 192 -21.79 8.09 15.14
N PHE A 193 -22.77 8.31 14.28
CA PHE A 193 -22.70 9.28 13.19
C PHE A 193 -23.33 10.58 13.68
N GLY A 194 -22.56 11.66 13.70
CA GLY A 194 -23.01 12.97 14.20
C GLY A 194 -22.48 14.13 13.36
N GLY A 195 -23.13 15.29 13.46
CA GLY A 195 -22.69 16.53 12.78
C GLY A 195 -23.14 16.70 11.32
N GLY A 196 -23.60 15.64 10.64
CA GLY A 196 -24.23 15.69 9.33
C GLY A 196 -25.76 15.55 9.36
N SER A 197 -26.48 16.16 8.41
CA SER A 197 -27.92 15.88 8.22
C SER A 197 -28.11 14.53 7.51
N PRO A 198 -29.12 13.72 7.88
CA PRO A 198 -29.51 12.57 7.07
C PRO A 198 -29.74 12.99 5.63
N ALA A 199 -29.19 12.26 4.66
CA ALA A 199 -29.44 12.59 3.26
C ALA A 199 -30.93 12.44 2.96
N PRO A 200 -31.55 13.35 2.19
CA PRO A 200 -32.96 13.21 1.82
C PRO A 200 -33.13 11.89 1.06
N ALA A 201 -34.08 11.07 1.51
CA ALA A 201 -34.41 9.81 0.84
C ALA A 201 -34.79 10.10 -0.62
N SER A 202 -34.09 9.48 -1.57
CA SER A 202 -34.46 9.52 -2.98
C SER A 202 -35.87 8.99 -3.15
N ALA A 203 -36.80 9.88 -3.50
CA ALA A 203 -38.17 9.52 -3.80
C ALA A 203 -38.19 8.63 -5.06
N VAL A 204 -38.74 7.42 -4.91
CA VAL A 204 -39.03 6.51 -6.01
C VAL A 204 -40.08 7.17 -6.92
N PRO A 205 -39.85 7.34 -8.24
CA PRO A 205 -40.87 7.89 -9.11
C PRO A 205 -41.94 6.81 -9.33
N THR A 206 -43.08 6.96 -8.66
CA THR A 206 -44.28 6.19 -9.00
C THR A 206 -44.88 6.81 -10.26
N GLN A 207 -44.85 6.06 -11.35
CA GLN A 207 -45.57 6.37 -12.58
C GLN A 207 -47.06 6.54 -12.29
N ALA A 208 -47.63 7.69 -12.65
CA ALA A 208 -49.06 7.86 -12.85
C ALA A 208 -49.32 8.67 -14.12
N SER A 209 -50.30 8.16 -14.87
CA SER A 209 -50.71 8.50 -16.22
C SER A 209 -51.32 9.89 -16.39
N ALA A 210 -51.26 10.39 -17.62
CA ALA A 210 -51.60 11.72 -18.11
C ALA A 210 -53.08 12.16 -17.97
N ALA A 211 -53.30 13.49 -17.81
CA ALA A 211 -54.18 14.30 -18.66
C ALA A 211 -53.94 15.83 -18.43
N PRO A 212 -54.16 16.71 -19.44
CA PRO A 212 -53.69 18.09 -19.43
C PRO A 212 -54.80 19.13 -19.15
N ALA A 213 -54.42 20.30 -18.64
CA ALA A 213 -55.21 21.53 -18.81
C ALA A 213 -54.32 22.78 -18.73
N SER A 214 -54.33 23.54 -19.83
CA SER A 214 -53.80 24.88 -19.98
C SER A 214 -54.61 25.91 -19.18
N SER A 215 -53.95 26.92 -18.58
CA SER A 215 -54.16 28.35 -18.89
C SER A 215 -53.49 29.30 -17.89
N ALA A 216 -52.52 30.06 -18.41
CA ALA A 216 -52.35 31.52 -18.34
C ALA A 216 -52.34 32.30 -16.99
N ALA A 217 -51.24 33.06 -16.86
CA ALA A 217 -51.17 34.52 -16.64
C ALA A 217 -51.08 35.11 -15.19
N GLN A 218 -49.85 35.47 -14.83
CA GLN A 218 -49.31 36.86 -14.75
C GLN A 218 -49.50 37.77 -13.49
N VAL A 219 -48.36 38.39 -13.14
CA VAL A 219 -48.00 39.70 -12.50
C VAL A 219 -48.14 39.97 -10.98
N SER A 220 -47.00 40.25 -10.31
CA SER A 220 -46.54 41.61 -9.88
C SER A 220 -45.70 41.66 -8.58
N SER A 221 -44.41 42.00 -8.76
CA SER A 221 -43.59 43.08 -8.16
C SER A 221 -43.54 43.41 -6.64
N ALA A 222 -42.31 43.45 -6.10
CA ALA A 222 -41.65 44.59 -5.39
C ALA A 222 -40.19 44.18 -5.04
N VAL A 223 -39.12 44.66 -5.70
CA VAL A 223 -38.30 45.89 -5.49
C VAL A 223 -38.01 46.28 -4.03
N SER A 224 -36.73 46.22 -3.64
CA SER A 224 -36.00 47.31 -2.92
C SER A 224 -34.49 47.02 -2.89
N VAL A 225 -33.71 47.99 -3.37
CA VAL A 225 -32.24 48.12 -3.31
C VAL A 225 -31.94 49.21 -2.26
N PRO A 226 -30.73 49.25 -1.65
CA PRO A 226 -29.98 50.48 -1.85
C PRO A 226 -28.49 50.26 -2.15
N THR A 227 -28.04 51.12 -3.06
CA THR A 227 -26.67 51.39 -3.49
C THR A 227 -26.08 52.48 -2.60
N SER A 228 -24.77 52.42 -2.31
CA SER A 228 -23.88 53.59 -2.33
C SER A 228 -22.42 53.15 -2.39
N ALA A 229 -21.74 53.66 -3.40
CA ALA A 229 -20.32 53.50 -3.68
C ALA A 229 -19.49 54.58 -2.97
N GLN A 230 -18.20 54.32 -2.75
CA GLN A 230 -17.16 55.31 -3.02
C GLN A 230 -15.77 54.67 -3.14
N ALA A 231 -15.09 55.04 -4.23
CA ALA A 231 -13.70 54.77 -4.51
C ALA A 231 -12.86 56.03 -4.18
N VAL A 232 -11.62 55.82 -3.73
CA VAL A 232 -10.50 56.78 -3.90
C VAL A 232 -9.18 56.00 -3.90
N ALA A 233 -8.29 56.40 -4.79
CA ALA A 233 -7.00 55.78 -5.08
C ALA A 233 -5.82 56.53 -4.44
N SER A 234 -4.71 55.80 -4.29
CA SER A 234 -3.31 56.19 -4.59
C SER A 234 -2.28 56.22 -3.45
N SER A 235 -1.08 55.80 -3.87
CA SER A 235 0.30 56.07 -3.40
C SER A 235 0.97 55.19 -2.33
N SER A 236 1.76 54.23 -2.83
CA SER A 236 3.23 54.03 -2.64
C SER A 236 3.89 54.26 -1.26
N ALA A 237 4.61 53.24 -0.75
CA ALA A 237 6.06 53.29 -0.42
C ALA A 237 6.60 51.94 0.11
N SER A 238 7.64 51.45 -0.56
CA SER A 238 8.96 50.96 -0.09
C SER A 238 9.14 49.98 1.09
N SER A 239 10.00 48.99 0.81
CA SER A 239 10.62 47.95 1.66
C SER A 239 11.38 48.47 2.91
N PRO A 240 11.88 47.58 3.79
CA PRO A 240 13.18 46.96 3.52
C PRO A 240 13.31 45.46 3.81
N ALA A 241 14.27 44.87 3.09
CA ALA A 241 14.83 43.55 3.25
C ALA A 241 15.73 43.45 4.50
N VAL A 242 15.81 42.26 5.08
CA VAL A 242 16.79 41.91 6.13
C VAL A 242 17.84 41.00 5.53
N ALA A 243 19.08 41.46 5.54
CA ALA A 243 20.28 40.73 5.16
C ALA A 243 20.85 39.98 6.38
N ALA A 244 21.33 38.75 6.19
CA ALA A 244 22.18 38.05 7.14
C ALA A 244 23.55 37.77 6.51
N THR A 245 24.54 38.32 7.20
CA THR A 245 25.95 38.53 6.91
C THR A 245 26.79 37.24 6.74
N SER A 246 27.60 37.22 5.69
CA SER A 246 28.75 36.34 5.51
C SER A 246 29.96 36.82 6.31
N ILE A 247 30.68 35.92 6.97
CA ILE A 247 32.05 36.18 7.47
C ILE A 247 32.94 35.03 7.02
N ALA A 248 33.85 35.33 6.09
CA ALA A 248 35.05 34.56 5.84
C ALA A 248 36.23 35.30 6.49
N SER A 249 37.14 34.58 7.13
CA SER A 249 38.49 35.05 7.37
C SER A 249 39.47 33.88 7.38
N SER A 250 40.42 34.03 6.48
CA SER A 250 41.60 33.23 6.19
C SER A 250 42.72 33.43 7.20
N ALA A 251 43.55 32.39 7.43
CA ALA A 251 44.99 32.55 7.64
C ALA A 251 45.73 31.24 7.31
N ALA A 252 46.76 31.37 6.49
CA ALA A 252 47.71 30.34 6.07
C ALA A 252 49.13 30.70 6.57
N ALA A 253 50.00 29.66 6.67
CA ALA A 253 51.49 29.64 6.70
C ALA A 253 52.02 28.74 7.85
N SER A 254 53.08 27.91 7.78
CA SER A 254 53.99 27.36 6.74
C SER A 254 54.93 26.31 7.40
N SER A 255 55.08 25.10 6.80
CA SER A 255 56.30 24.25 6.53
C SER A 255 57.36 23.89 7.62
N PRO A 256 58.34 22.93 7.43
CA PRO A 256 58.64 21.98 6.32
C PRO A 256 59.09 20.52 6.71
N SER A 257 59.35 19.68 5.66
CA SER A 257 60.25 18.48 5.56
C SER A 257 59.81 17.15 6.24
N THR A 258 59.98 15.91 5.75
CA THR A 258 60.87 15.26 4.75
C THR A 258 60.38 13.82 4.41
N GLU A 259 60.66 13.36 3.17
CA GLU A 259 60.85 11.96 2.67
C GLU A 259 59.70 10.92 2.49
N ALA A 260 59.83 10.17 1.37
CA ALA A 260 58.91 9.23 0.69
C ALA A 260 59.22 7.73 1.05
N PRO A 261 58.67 6.65 0.41
CA PRO A 261 57.72 6.54 -0.71
C PRO A 261 56.60 5.44 -0.64
N ALA A 262 55.60 5.63 -1.53
CA ALA A 262 54.81 4.67 -2.34
C ALA A 262 54.16 3.39 -1.76
N THR A 263 52.84 3.26 -1.90
CA THR A 263 52.19 2.40 -2.92
C THR A 263 50.69 2.71 -3.06
N THR A 264 50.24 2.72 -4.30
CA THR A 264 48.94 3.14 -4.84
C THR A 264 47.85 2.08 -4.71
N SER A 265 46.67 2.45 -4.23
CA SER A 265 45.37 1.95 -4.72
C SER A 265 44.27 2.93 -4.33
N ALA A 266 44.03 3.91 -5.19
CA ALA A 266 42.81 4.71 -5.17
C ALA A 266 41.72 3.89 -5.86
N ALA A 267 40.71 3.46 -5.09
CA ALA A 267 39.45 2.98 -5.61
C ALA A 267 38.76 4.14 -6.33
N GLN A 268 38.91 4.17 -7.66
CA GLN A 268 38.18 5.07 -8.52
C GLN A 268 36.74 4.55 -8.62
N ALA A 269 35.82 5.30 -8.02
CA ALA A 269 34.39 5.17 -8.26
C ALA A 269 34.14 5.35 -9.76
N ALA A 270 33.98 4.23 -10.47
CA ALA A 270 33.50 4.23 -11.83
C ALA A 270 31.99 4.48 -11.80
N ALA A 271 31.63 5.76 -11.85
CA ALA A 271 30.31 6.20 -12.28
C ALA A 271 30.06 5.60 -13.68
N THR A 272 29.34 4.50 -13.72
CA THR A 272 28.90 3.88 -14.97
C THR A 272 27.63 4.61 -15.38
N SER A 273 27.75 5.30 -16.50
CA SER A 273 26.74 6.12 -17.17
C SER A 273 25.42 5.37 -17.40
N THR A 274 24.42 5.68 -16.59
CA THR A 274 23.01 5.47 -16.96
C THR A 274 22.67 6.48 -18.06
N PRO A 275 22.05 6.07 -19.19
CA PRO A 275 21.49 7.06 -20.10
C PRO A 275 20.36 7.76 -19.36
N SER A 276 20.58 9.04 -19.05
CA SER A 276 19.56 9.92 -18.50
C SER A 276 18.53 10.19 -19.61
N SER A 277 17.55 9.29 -19.73
CA SER A 277 16.29 9.57 -20.39
C SER A 277 15.48 10.43 -19.44
N THR A 278 15.44 11.74 -19.69
CA THR A 278 14.73 12.73 -18.86
C THR A 278 13.20 12.68 -19.03
N GLY A 279 12.66 11.59 -19.58
CA GLY A 279 11.23 11.36 -19.76
C GLY A 279 10.69 10.31 -18.78
N PRO A 280 9.37 10.34 -18.48
CA PRO A 280 8.74 9.31 -17.65
C PRO A 280 8.96 7.92 -18.27
N ILE A 281 9.53 6.99 -17.49
CA ILE A 281 9.67 5.59 -17.90
C ILE A 281 8.27 4.98 -17.88
N SER A 282 7.76 4.58 -19.04
CA SER A 282 6.44 3.96 -19.13
C SER A 282 6.51 2.53 -18.61
N VAL A 283 5.52 2.12 -17.82
CA VAL A 283 5.39 0.74 -17.36
C VAL A 283 4.23 0.05 -18.05
N SER A 284 4.34 -1.26 -18.23
CA SER A 284 3.38 -2.05 -19.01
C SER A 284 2.14 -2.48 -18.24
N ARG A 285 2.12 -2.29 -16.91
CA ARG A 285 0.96 -2.58 -16.04
C ARG A 285 0.47 -1.32 -15.31
N ALA A 286 -0.25 -1.51 -14.21
CA ALA A 286 -0.93 -0.46 -13.47
C ALA A 286 -0.01 0.74 -13.16
N GLY A 287 -0.57 1.94 -13.27
CA GLY A 287 0.11 3.23 -13.01
C GLY A 287 0.77 3.88 -14.22
N GLY A 288 0.97 3.17 -15.35
CA GLY A 288 1.38 3.72 -16.65
C GLY A 288 2.78 4.34 -16.74
N VAL A 289 3.33 4.82 -15.63
CA VAL A 289 4.66 5.42 -15.49
C VAL A 289 5.31 4.89 -14.21
N LEU A 290 6.59 4.55 -14.27
CA LEU A 290 7.39 4.16 -13.12
C LEU A 290 7.43 5.29 -12.09
N ASN A 291 7.19 4.96 -10.82
CA ASN A 291 7.39 5.88 -9.71
C ASN A 291 8.61 5.43 -8.90
N PRO A 292 9.78 6.07 -9.07
CA PRO A 292 11.02 5.62 -8.44
C PRO A 292 10.97 5.55 -6.91
N SER A 293 10.27 6.48 -6.25
CA SER A 293 10.17 6.44 -4.78
C SER A 293 9.27 5.30 -4.31
N ALA A 294 8.18 5.04 -5.02
CA ALA A 294 7.30 3.91 -4.71
C ALA A 294 7.98 2.56 -4.98
N ALA A 295 8.78 2.46 -6.05
CA ALA A 295 9.57 1.27 -6.34
C ALA A 295 10.65 1.03 -5.26
N ALA A 296 11.35 2.08 -4.82
CA ALA A 296 12.33 1.99 -3.75
C ALA A 296 11.72 1.61 -2.39
N GLU A 297 10.54 2.15 -2.06
CA GLU A 297 9.79 1.79 -0.85
C GLU A 297 9.27 0.34 -0.90
N ALA A 298 8.82 -0.10 -2.08
CA ALA A 298 8.27 -1.44 -2.28
C ALA A 298 9.35 -2.53 -2.35
N ASN A 299 10.58 -2.18 -2.74
CA ASN A 299 11.69 -3.12 -2.90
C ASN A 299 12.94 -2.62 -2.15
N PRO A 300 12.87 -2.51 -0.80
CA PRO A 300 14.00 -2.05 -0.01
C PRO A 300 15.14 -3.09 -0.03
N ILE A 301 16.38 -2.60 -0.06
CA ILE A 301 17.55 -3.46 0.05
C ILE A 301 17.65 -4.01 1.48
N ASP A 302 17.67 -5.34 1.61
CA ASP A 302 18.00 -5.99 2.87
C ASP A 302 19.52 -6.00 3.11
N ASN A 303 19.98 -5.04 3.93
CA ASN A 303 21.38 -4.92 4.33
C ASN A 303 21.80 -5.96 5.39
N THR A 304 20.86 -6.72 5.95
CA THR A 304 21.13 -7.79 6.92
C THR A 304 21.20 -9.17 6.26
N ALA A 305 20.97 -9.23 4.94
CA ALA A 305 20.86 -10.47 4.19
C ALA A 305 22.17 -11.26 4.15
N VAL A 306 22.08 -12.55 4.44
CA VAL A 306 23.13 -13.54 4.15
C VAL A 306 22.86 -14.13 2.77
N ARG A 307 23.78 -13.89 1.83
CA ARG A 307 23.63 -14.30 0.43
C ARG A 307 24.46 -15.54 0.14
N ALA A 308 23.86 -16.54 -0.51
CA ALA A 308 24.59 -17.67 -1.09
C ALA A 308 25.24 -17.28 -2.43
N PHE A 309 24.55 -16.45 -3.21
CA PHE A 309 25.03 -15.88 -4.46
C PHE A 309 24.64 -14.41 -4.54
N THR A 310 25.49 -13.63 -5.22
CA THR A 310 25.25 -12.23 -5.55
C THR A 310 25.44 -12.06 -7.04
N SER A 311 24.49 -11.43 -7.71
CA SER A 311 24.51 -11.14 -9.15
C SER A 311 24.73 -12.39 -10.02
N ALA A 312 24.16 -13.53 -9.62
CA ALA A 312 24.22 -14.77 -10.38
C ALA A 312 23.17 -14.79 -11.50
N SER A 313 23.47 -15.52 -12.57
CA SER A 313 22.50 -15.81 -13.63
C SER A 313 21.88 -17.17 -13.38
N ILE A 314 20.56 -17.29 -13.56
CA ILE A 314 19.83 -18.56 -13.42
C ILE A 314 19.52 -19.05 -14.82
N LYS A 315 20.01 -20.25 -15.18
CA LYS A 315 19.80 -20.81 -16.51
C LYS A 315 18.87 -22.01 -16.49
N SER A 316 17.98 -22.08 -17.47
CA SER A 316 17.15 -23.24 -17.76
C SER A 316 18.00 -24.43 -18.22
N SER A 317 17.36 -25.60 -18.40
CA SER A 317 18.02 -26.78 -18.97
C SER A 317 18.49 -26.60 -20.40
N THR A 318 17.96 -25.63 -21.15
CA THR A 318 18.40 -25.29 -22.52
C THR A 318 19.59 -24.33 -22.53
N GLY A 319 19.95 -23.75 -21.38
CA GLY A 319 21.03 -22.79 -21.23
C GLY A 319 20.59 -21.32 -21.33
N ASP A 320 19.29 -21.07 -21.53
CA ASP A 320 18.69 -19.73 -21.56
C ASP A 320 18.60 -19.15 -20.14
N CYS A 321 18.75 -17.84 -20.01
CA CYS A 321 18.72 -17.14 -18.74
C CYS A 321 17.31 -16.68 -18.36
N LEU A 322 17.01 -16.73 -17.06
CA LEU A 322 15.91 -15.95 -16.52
C LEU A 322 16.23 -14.46 -16.69
N PHE A 323 15.23 -13.68 -17.08
CA PHE A 323 15.37 -12.25 -17.31
C PHE A 323 14.13 -11.50 -16.81
N ILE A 324 14.36 -10.34 -16.20
CA ILE A 324 13.31 -9.37 -15.92
C ILE A 324 13.50 -8.09 -16.74
N ASN A 325 12.37 -7.54 -17.19
CA ASN A 325 12.31 -6.17 -17.67
C ASN A 325 11.63 -5.30 -16.60
N PRO A 326 12.34 -4.37 -15.92
CA PRO A 326 11.75 -3.54 -14.87
C PRO A 326 10.50 -2.78 -15.34
N ASP A 327 10.46 -2.39 -16.62
CA ASP A 327 9.36 -1.64 -17.22
C ASP A 327 8.12 -2.51 -17.52
N ALA A 328 8.21 -3.82 -17.36
CA ALA A 328 7.08 -4.75 -17.57
C ALA A 328 6.21 -4.93 -16.32
N GLY A 329 6.57 -4.27 -15.21
CA GLY A 329 5.81 -4.26 -13.97
C GLY A 329 4.72 -3.20 -13.90
N ASP A 330 4.22 -2.97 -12.70
CA ASP A 330 3.47 -1.78 -12.32
C ASP A 330 4.43 -0.64 -11.93
N PHE A 331 3.87 0.51 -11.54
CA PHE A 331 4.65 1.70 -11.17
C PHE A 331 5.59 1.50 -9.97
N ARG A 332 5.51 0.37 -9.23
CA ARG A 332 6.41 -0.01 -8.12
C ARG A 332 7.44 -1.07 -8.51
N GLU A 333 7.53 -1.43 -9.80
CA GLU A 333 8.29 -2.59 -10.25
C GLU A 333 7.74 -3.92 -9.67
N ASN A 334 6.46 -3.95 -9.29
CA ASN A 334 5.77 -5.19 -8.94
C ASN A 334 5.12 -5.84 -10.15
N LEU A 335 4.80 -7.12 -10.04
CA LEU A 335 4.13 -7.90 -11.08
C LEU A 335 4.95 -8.01 -12.37
N ILE A 336 6.27 -7.80 -12.33
CA ILE A 336 7.15 -7.96 -13.49
C ILE A 336 7.15 -9.45 -13.89
N PRO A 337 6.75 -9.82 -15.12
CA PRO A 337 6.90 -11.20 -15.58
C PRO A 337 8.37 -11.60 -15.74
N ILE A 338 8.66 -12.89 -15.55
CA ILE A 338 10.02 -13.44 -15.77
C ILE A 338 10.05 -14.11 -17.14
N ALA A 339 10.90 -13.59 -18.02
CA ALA A 339 11.19 -14.20 -19.30
C ALA A 339 12.27 -15.29 -19.15
N VAL A 340 12.27 -16.22 -20.09
CA VAL A 340 13.37 -17.17 -20.31
C VAL A 340 13.90 -16.88 -21.72
N GLN A 341 15.13 -16.42 -21.82
CA GLN A 341 15.68 -15.92 -23.09
C GLN A 341 17.19 -16.17 -23.20
N PRO A 342 17.79 -16.06 -24.38
CA PRO A 342 19.23 -16.21 -24.53
C PRO A 342 20.01 -15.29 -23.59
N CYS A 343 21.00 -15.83 -22.90
CA CYS A 343 21.82 -15.05 -21.97
C CYS A 343 22.63 -13.97 -22.72
N THR A 344 22.51 -12.73 -22.28
CA THR A 344 23.22 -11.56 -22.82
C THR A 344 24.19 -10.96 -21.81
N GLY A 345 24.08 -11.32 -20.53
CA GLY A 345 24.80 -10.68 -19.44
C GLY A 345 24.16 -9.37 -18.96
N ALA A 346 22.95 -9.04 -19.43
CA ALA A 346 22.23 -7.85 -19.02
C ALA A 346 21.93 -7.84 -17.51
N ALA A 347 21.77 -6.63 -16.94
CA ALA A 347 21.47 -6.46 -15.52
C ALA A 347 20.16 -7.17 -15.09
N GLY A 348 19.17 -7.25 -15.98
CA GLY A 348 17.91 -7.97 -15.74
C GLY A 348 18.06 -9.49 -15.64
N GLU A 349 19.24 -10.05 -15.93
CA GLU A 349 19.55 -11.49 -15.80
C GLU A 349 20.20 -11.84 -14.45
N LYS A 350 20.37 -10.85 -13.56
CA LYS A 350 21.15 -10.97 -12.33
C LYS A 350 20.25 -11.10 -11.12
N PHE A 351 20.52 -12.14 -10.33
CA PHE A 351 19.76 -12.50 -9.15
C PHE A 351 20.68 -12.80 -7.97
N ASP A 352 20.23 -12.41 -6.79
CA ASP A 352 20.81 -12.76 -5.52
C ASP A 352 20.01 -13.88 -4.86
N PHE A 353 20.69 -14.73 -4.09
CA PHE A 353 20.07 -15.82 -3.35
C PHE A 353 20.21 -15.54 -1.86
N ILE A 354 19.13 -15.06 -1.24
CA ILE A 354 19.13 -14.67 0.18
C ILE A 354 18.68 -15.86 1.03
N MET A 355 19.61 -16.41 1.81
CA MET A 355 19.39 -17.56 2.70
C MET A 355 18.89 -17.17 4.09
N LYS A 356 19.10 -15.91 4.47
CA LYS A 356 18.63 -15.34 5.73
C LYS A 356 18.53 -13.83 5.57
N GLY A 357 17.51 -13.20 6.13
CA GLY A 357 17.29 -11.77 6.07
C GLY A 357 15.96 -11.36 6.72
N VAL A 358 15.56 -10.11 6.54
CA VAL A 358 14.27 -9.56 7.02
C VAL A 358 13.09 -10.40 6.52
N HIS A 359 13.14 -10.81 5.25
CA HIS A 359 12.05 -11.57 4.61
C HIS A 359 12.35 -13.06 4.44
N ASN A 360 13.44 -13.57 5.04
CA ASN A 360 13.72 -15.01 5.07
C ASN A 360 14.33 -15.42 6.42
N ASN A 361 13.57 -16.17 7.21
CA ASN A 361 14.02 -16.78 8.46
C ASN A 361 13.91 -18.31 8.46
N VAL A 362 13.68 -18.92 7.30
CA VAL A 362 13.44 -20.36 7.15
C VAL A 362 14.75 -21.03 6.73
N ALA A 363 15.15 -22.05 7.48
CA ALA A 363 16.37 -22.80 7.18
C ALA A 363 16.21 -23.63 5.90
N ASN A 364 17.27 -23.70 5.10
CA ASN A 364 17.29 -24.41 3.80
C ASN A 364 16.31 -23.85 2.76
N SER A 365 15.91 -22.58 2.91
CA SER A 365 15.07 -21.85 1.98
C SER A 365 15.80 -20.62 1.49
N THR A 366 15.52 -20.22 0.26
CA THR A 366 16.10 -19.02 -0.35
C THR A 366 15.02 -18.12 -0.92
N LEU A 367 15.25 -16.81 -0.85
CA LEU A 367 14.61 -15.85 -1.74
C LEU A 367 15.49 -15.69 -2.97
N VAL A 368 14.88 -15.77 -4.16
CA VAL A 368 15.52 -15.39 -5.41
C VAL A 368 15.16 -13.92 -5.68
N VAL A 369 16.13 -13.03 -5.52
CA VAL A 369 15.94 -11.58 -5.54
C VAL A 369 16.56 -10.99 -6.78
N SER A 370 15.87 -10.12 -7.51
CA SER A 370 16.50 -9.40 -8.61
C SER A 370 17.58 -8.45 -8.09
N SER A 371 18.80 -8.54 -8.62
CA SER A 371 19.87 -7.60 -8.29
C SER A 371 19.64 -6.19 -8.89
N LEU A 372 18.68 -6.05 -9.82
CA LEU A 372 18.34 -4.79 -10.48
C LEU A 372 17.24 -4.02 -9.72
N THR A 373 16.16 -4.71 -9.34
CA THR A 373 14.96 -4.08 -8.74
C THR A 373 14.80 -4.37 -7.25
N ASN A 374 15.56 -5.32 -6.69
CA ASN A 374 15.42 -5.84 -5.32
C ASN A 374 14.07 -6.54 -5.01
N GLY A 375 13.22 -6.75 -6.01
CA GLY A 375 12.03 -7.58 -5.85
C GLY A 375 12.38 -9.06 -5.68
N CYS A 376 11.45 -9.84 -5.15
CA CYS A 376 11.54 -11.28 -4.96
C CYS A 376 10.71 -12.05 -6.00
N LEU A 377 11.26 -13.16 -6.49
CA LEU A 377 10.51 -14.12 -7.30
C LEU A 377 9.33 -14.66 -6.48
N ASN A 378 8.12 -14.53 -7.01
CA ASN A 378 6.88 -14.87 -6.34
C ASN A 378 5.99 -15.74 -7.22
N PHE A 379 5.42 -16.78 -6.61
CA PHE A 379 4.40 -17.63 -7.22
C PHE A 379 3.00 -17.33 -6.66
N ASP A 380 2.04 -17.03 -7.55
CA ASP A 380 0.63 -16.83 -7.21
C ASP A 380 -0.26 -17.64 -8.16
N SER A 381 -0.79 -18.76 -7.66
CA SER A 381 -1.66 -19.68 -8.40
C SER A 381 -3.02 -19.10 -8.78
N ARG A 382 -3.39 -17.94 -8.23
CA ARG A 382 -4.66 -17.26 -8.56
C ARG A 382 -4.56 -16.44 -9.85
N ARG A 383 -3.35 -16.22 -10.37
CA ARG A 383 -3.13 -15.47 -11.61
C ARG A 383 -3.34 -16.38 -12.82
N ALA A 384 -3.63 -15.77 -13.96
CA ALA A 384 -3.81 -16.51 -15.20
C ALA A 384 -2.53 -17.27 -15.58
N VAL A 385 -2.67 -18.38 -16.32
CA VAL A 385 -1.54 -19.11 -16.90
C VAL A 385 -0.66 -18.14 -17.69
N GLY A 386 0.65 -18.34 -17.59
CA GLY A 386 1.65 -17.42 -18.08
C GLY A 386 1.92 -16.27 -17.12
N ASP A 387 1.07 -15.95 -16.14
CA ASP A 387 1.29 -14.81 -15.22
C ASP A 387 1.38 -15.27 -13.75
N THR A 388 1.55 -16.57 -13.52
CA THR A 388 1.62 -17.17 -12.18
C THR A 388 2.94 -16.91 -11.47
N VAL A 389 4.01 -16.57 -12.23
CA VAL A 389 5.34 -16.27 -11.71
C VAL A 389 5.73 -14.85 -12.07
N ILE A 390 6.10 -14.07 -11.06
CA ILE A 390 6.39 -12.64 -11.18
C ILE A 390 7.49 -12.20 -10.21
N MET A 391 8.10 -11.05 -10.49
CA MET A 391 8.84 -10.30 -9.48
C MET A 391 7.86 -9.48 -8.67
N PHE A 392 8.00 -9.51 -7.36
CA PHE A 392 7.13 -8.80 -6.43
C PHE A 392 7.90 -8.42 -5.18
N SER A 393 7.51 -7.34 -4.53
CA SER A 393 8.03 -6.89 -3.25
C SER A 393 8.27 -8.06 -2.30
N CYS A 394 9.50 -8.13 -1.79
CA CYS A 394 9.86 -9.16 -0.82
C CYS A 394 8.95 -9.08 0.41
N GLY A 395 8.55 -10.24 0.90
CA GLY A 395 7.58 -10.42 1.97
C GLY A 395 6.11 -10.47 1.52
N GLY A 396 5.84 -10.46 0.21
CA GLY A 396 4.53 -10.78 -0.35
C GLY A 396 3.46 -9.68 -0.25
N ARG A 397 3.83 -8.49 0.24
CA ARG A 397 2.97 -7.30 0.20
C ARG A 397 3.51 -6.31 -0.83
N ALA A 398 2.63 -5.76 -1.67
CA ALA A 398 2.98 -4.84 -2.77
C ALA A 398 3.68 -3.54 -2.32
N ASP A 399 3.79 -3.32 -1.01
CA ASP A 399 4.36 -2.15 -0.39
C ASP A 399 5.73 -2.44 0.26
N GLY A 400 6.24 -3.67 0.18
CA GLY A 400 7.49 -4.09 0.82
C GLY A 400 7.40 -4.32 2.33
N GLY A 401 6.25 -4.02 2.97
CA GLY A 401 6.07 -4.15 4.42
C GLY A 401 5.69 -5.56 4.89
N GLY A 402 5.87 -6.58 4.05
CA GLY A 402 5.50 -7.95 4.35
C GLY A 402 6.50 -8.67 5.26
N ALA A 403 6.04 -9.73 5.92
CA ALA A 403 6.91 -10.66 6.64
C ALA A 403 7.34 -11.82 5.71
N VAL A 404 7.96 -12.86 6.24
CA VAL A 404 8.28 -14.07 5.47
C VAL A 404 7.01 -14.68 4.86
N THR A 405 7.04 -15.02 3.57
CA THR A 405 5.92 -15.68 2.86
C THR A 405 6.39 -16.88 2.06
N ASN A 406 5.64 -17.98 2.15
CA ASN A 406 5.98 -19.23 1.46
C ASN A 406 5.80 -19.14 -0.07
N SER A 407 5.12 -18.10 -0.58
CA SER A 407 4.99 -17.87 -2.02
C SER A 407 6.27 -17.38 -2.71
N GLN A 408 7.26 -16.94 -1.92
CA GLN A 408 8.54 -16.42 -2.40
C GLN A 408 9.74 -17.28 -1.98
N LEU A 409 9.50 -18.28 -1.13
CA LEU A 409 10.54 -19.19 -0.65
C LEU A 409 10.65 -20.40 -1.56
N PHE A 410 11.89 -20.77 -1.86
CA PHE A 410 12.25 -21.96 -2.60
C PHE A 410 13.26 -22.77 -1.80
N ALA A 411 13.05 -24.09 -1.72
CA ALA A 411 13.99 -24.97 -1.03
C ALA A 411 15.37 -24.92 -1.71
N PHE A 412 16.41 -24.66 -0.92
CA PHE A 412 17.78 -24.55 -1.39
C PHE A 412 18.78 -25.02 -0.31
N GLY A 413 19.43 -26.15 -0.59
CA GLY A 413 20.43 -26.76 0.30
C GLY A 413 21.88 -26.39 -0.03
N GLY A 414 22.12 -25.44 -0.93
CA GLY A 414 23.44 -25.12 -1.47
C GLY A 414 23.73 -25.74 -2.84
N GLY A 415 24.94 -25.50 -3.36
CA GLY A 415 25.36 -25.94 -4.69
C GLY A 415 24.97 -24.97 -5.81
N ASN A 416 25.19 -25.36 -7.07
CA ASN A 416 24.99 -24.51 -8.25
C ASN A 416 23.74 -24.90 -9.07
N SER A 417 22.75 -25.50 -8.42
CA SER A 417 21.51 -25.89 -9.07
C SER A 417 20.34 -25.78 -8.09
N ILE A 418 19.16 -25.47 -8.63
CA ILE A 418 17.94 -25.31 -7.85
C ILE A 418 16.74 -25.84 -8.64
N VAL A 419 15.83 -26.51 -7.94
CA VAL A 419 14.46 -26.71 -8.42
C VAL A 419 13.64 -25.56 -7.85
N LEU A 420 13.09 -24.73 -8.73
CA LEU A 420 12.21 -23.64 -8.32
C LEU A 420 10.83 -24.22 -8.00
N ALA A 421 10.69 -24.87 -6.85
CA ALA A 421 9.42 -25.32 -6.29
C ALA A 421 9.03 -24.37 -5.14
N PRO A 422 8.00 -23.51 -5.32
CA PRO A 422 7.61 -22.57 -4.30
C PRO A 422 6.99 -23.30 -3.09
N GLU A 423 7.34 -22.87 -1.88
CA GLU A 423 6.95 -23.57 -0.65
C GLU A 423 5.44 -23.58 -0.40
N ASN A 424 4.71 -22.54 -0.83
CA ASN A 424 3.25 -22.51 -0.71
C ASN A 424 2.54 -23.58 -1.57
N ALA A 425 3.25 -24.23 -2.50
CA ALA A 425 2.74 -25.34 -3.29
C ALA A 425 3.14 -26.72 -2.73
N ASN A 426 3.87 -26.78 -1.61
CA ASN A 426 4.21 -28.03 -0.91
C ASN A 426 4.82 -29.13 -1.82
N GLY A 427 5.67 -28.74 -2.77
CA GLY A 427 6.32 -29.66 -3.71
C GLY A 427 5.41 -30.24 -4.81
N ALA A 428 4.15 -29.82 -4.89
CA ALA A 428 3.25 -30.22 -5.97
C ALA A 428 3.49 -29.43 -7.27
N THR A 429 3.96 -28.19 -7.15
CA THR A 429 4.19 -27.29 -8.28
C THR A 429 5.66 -26.93 -8.41
N CYS A 430 6.16 -26.98 -9.65
CA CYS A 430 7.51 -26.60 -10.02
C CYS A 430 7.45 -25.56 -11.14
N LEU A 431 8.38 -24.61 -11.11
CA LEU A 431 8.51 -23.63 -12.19
C LEU A 431 9.27 -24.23 -13.37
N PHE A 432 8.93 -23.80 -14.57
CA PHE A 432 9.54 -24.29 -15.81
C PHE A 432 9.48 -23.21 -16.90
N ASP A 433 10.31 -23.38 -17.92
CA ASP A 433 10.22 -22.58 -19.15
C ASP A 433 9.00 -23.00 -19.98
N ASN A 434 8.02 -22.11 -20.05
CA ASN A 434 6.83 -22.22 -20.88
C ASN A 434 6.96 -21.30 -22.10
N ALA A 435 7.72 -21.76 -23.09
CA ALA A 435 7.90 -21.07 -24.37
C ALA A 435 8.43 -19.63 -24.23
N GLY A 436 9.49 -19.44 -23.46
CA GLY A 436 10.17 -18.15 -23.27
C GLY A 436 9.65 -17.36 -22.08
N LYS A 437 8.78 -17.95 -21.25
CA LYS A 437 8.26 -17.35 -20.03
C LYS A 437 8.33 -18.35 -18.89
N LEU A 438 8.77 -17.90 -17.72
CA LEU A 438 8.75 -18.74 -16.54
C LEU A 438 7.31 -18.88 -16.05
N ASP A 439 6.84 -20.12 -15.93
CA ASP A 439 5.48 -20.44 -15.50
C ASP A 439 5.51 -21.66 -14.58
N SER A 440 4.33 -22.17 -14.20
CA SER A 440 4.19 -23.27 -13.26
C SER A 440 3.52 -24.50 -13.86
N GLN A 441 3.98 -25.68 -13.43
CA GLN A 441 3.38 -26.98 -13.75
C GLN A 441 3.52 -27.94 -12.57
N ALA A 442 2.93 -29.14 -12.68
CA ALA A 442 3.15 -30.18 -11.68
C ALA A 442 4.62 -30.60 -11.63
N CYS A 443 5.17 -30.76 -10.43
CA CYS A 443 6.52 -31.30 -10.25
C CYS A 443 6.61 -32.73 -10.78
N ASN A 444 7.60 -33.00 -11.63
CA ASN A 444 7.83 -34.31 -12.22
C ASN A 444 9.30 -34.78 -12.11
N GLY A 445 10.18 -33.95 -11.53
CA GLY A 445 11.61 -34.27 -11.38
C GLY A 445 12.39 -34.26 -12.69
N GLY A 446 11.79 -33.75 -13.77
CA GLY A 446 12.42 -33.64 -15.07
C GLY A 446 13.45 -32.52 -15.13
N ALA A 447 14.40 -32.63 -16.05
CA ALA A 447 15.48 -31.66 -16.21
C ALA A 447 14.98 -30.23 -16.51
N THR A 448 13.81 -30.09 -17.14
CA THR A 448 13.19 -28.78 -17.44
C THR A 448 12.71 -28.01 -16.21
N GLN A 449 12.68 -28.65 -15.03
CA GLN A 449 12.34 -28.03 -13.74
C GLN A 449 13.58 -27.73 -12.89
N VAL A 450 14.77 -28.09 -13.40
CA VAL A 450 16.05 -27.91 -12.74
C VAL A 450 16.79 -26.76 -13.43
N PHE A 451 17.14 -25.75 -12.64
CA PHE A 451 17.89 -24.59 -13.10
C PHE A 451 19.33 -24.68 -12.59
N SER A 452 20.26 -24.15 -13.38
CA SER A 452 21.65 -23.98 -12.96
C SER A 452 21.90 -22.54 -12.53
N ILE A 453 22.72 -22.36 -11.50
CA ILE A 453 23.10 -21.06 -10.95
C ILE A 453 24.54 -20.80 -11.37
N VAL A 454 24.75 -19.70 -12.09
CA VAL A 454 26.05 -19.30 -12.62
C VAL A 454 26.45 -17.96 -12.00
N PRO A 455 27.43 -17.93 -11.09
CA PRO A 455 27.90 -16.70 -10.43
C PRO A 455 28.40 -15.62 -11.40
#